data_AF-A0A948GC03-F1
#
_entry.id   AF-A0A948GC03-F1
#
_cell.length_a   1.000
_cell.length_b   1.000
_cell.length_c   1.000
_cell.angle_alpha   90.00
_cell.angle_beta   90.00
_cell.angle_gamma   90.00
#
_symmetry.space_group_name_H-M   'P 1'
#
loop_
_entity.id
_entity.type
_entity.pdbx_description
1 polymer ?
#
loop_
_entity_poly.entity_id
_entity_poly.type
_entity_poly.pdbx_seq_one_letter_code
_entity_poly.pdbx_strand_id
1 'polypeptide(L)'
;MQKTKFFHYLDMFQVVALGFSFMLADQIYYFNISRPAKFMLSFFKLSSRVKEFKFGLHEVKHESGESYIPKAIENDLIGICNDIENKILRKNSFIREFGSFFDAEKIIMYFRKMCCRKIEGVIILMSVIVWYRRKSQKDQVVPVEFYVEKSPFYSVLKEFALSEYGITVRPLLPFKTIADHFYLVIGNVYILMRASVKPIIRALKKKKKSGHQSENSATPMIANLYTLNGFTFDLTKRCDFPWLLTADIPGGQLLTFFERADVPVTGEMVDAMRKRGIRNMARLKSEKFTSELPIYEVTLIYCRTAFKYMTKTIALVLKELAKLRPTSFVYLGWAMRFIRTYSLEYDFYITNNI
;
A
#
# COMPACT_ATOMS: atom_id res chain seq x y z
N MET A 1 17.22 36.55 -9.27
CA MET A 1 17.46 35.94 -7.96
C MET A 1 17.65 34.45 -8.17
N GLN A 2 18.81 33.91 -7.80
CA GLN A 2 19.12 32.48 -8.01
C GLN A 2 18.20 31.64 -7.12
N LYS A 3 17.65 30.54 -7.64
CA LYS A 3 16.83 29.59 -6.86
C LYS A 3 17.43 28.20 -6.93
N THR A 4 17.22 27.43 -5.87
CA THR A 4 17.52 25.99 -5.87
C THR A 4 16.22 25.23 -6.07
N LYS A 5 16.17 24.40 -7.11
CA LYS A 5 14.98 23.64 -7.48
C LYS A 5 15.22 22.15 -7.25
N PHE A 6 14.34 21.52 -6.50
CA PHE A 6 14.33 20.08 -6.30
C PHE A 6 13.13 19.45 -6.98
N PHE A 7 13.34 18.37 -7.71
CA PHE A 7 12.29 17.57 -8.34
C PHE A 7 12.17 16.22 -7.64
N HIS A 8 10.98 15.91 -7.10
CA HIS A 8 10.71 14.59 -6.52
C HIS A 8 10.92 13.48 -7.57
N TYR A 9 10.42 13.71 -8.78
CA TYR A 9 10.55 12.81 -9.91
C TYR A 9 10.63 13.61 -11.19
N LEU A 10 11.70 13.40 -11.96
CA LEU A 10 11.94 14.05 -13.23
C LEU A 10 11.49 13.15 -14.38
N ASP A 11 10.47 13.58 -15.10
CA ASP A 11 9.96 12.89 -16.31
C ASP A 11 10.43 13.57 -17.60
N MET A 12 10.15 12.95 -18.74
CA MET A 12 10.59 13.45 -20.04
C MET A 12 9.97 14.81 -20.36
N PHE A 13 8.69 15.02 -20.05
CA PHE A 13 8.00 16.28 -20.33
C PHE A 13 8.59 17.42 -19.51
N GLN A 14 8.96 17.16 -18.26
CA GLN A 14 9.66 18.11 -17.42
C GLN A 14 11.05 18.44 -17.97
N VAL A 15 11.80 17.44 -18.45
CA VAL A 15 13.09 17.67 -19.10
C VAL A 15 12.94 18.51 -20.36
N VAL A 16 11.92 18.22 -21.18
CA VAL A 16 11.60 19.02 -22.38
C VAL A 16 11.24 20.45 -21.99
N ALA A 17 10.40 20.64 -20.97
CA ALA A 17 10.05 21.96 -20.46
C ALA A 17 11.28 22.74 -19.94
N LEU A 18 12.20 22.07 -19.24
CA LEU A 18 13.47 22.64 -18.81
C LEU A 18 14.38 22.99 -20.01
N GLY A 19 14.39 22.15 -21.05
CA GLY A 19 15.13 22.40 -22.28
C GLY A 19 14.63 23.61 -23.07
N PHE A 20 13.34 23.93 -22.99
CA PHE A 20 12.78 25.14 -23.61
C PHE A 20 12.82 26.36 -22.67
N SER A 21 12.88 26.16 -21.36
CA SER A 21 12.99 27.22 -20.35
C SER A 21 14.46 27.65 -20.17
N PHE A 22 15.10 28.13 -21.24
CA PHE A 22 16.44 28.71 -21.15
C PHE A 22 16.39 30.11 -20.53
N MET A 23 16.33 30.20 -19.19
CA MET A 23 16.71 31.43 -18.47
C MET A 23 17.27 31.15 -17.07
N LEU A 24 18.49 31.66 -16.87
CA LEU A 24 19.18 31.96 -15.61
C LEU A 24 19.57 30.79 -14.69
N ALA A 25 20.67 31.03 -13.96
CA ALA A 25 21.53 30.06 -13.27
C ALA A 25 20.90 29.35 -12.05
N ASP A 26 19.74 28.71 -12.19
CA ASP A 26 19.17 27.91 -11.12
C ASP A 26 19.93 26.58 -10.96
N GLN A 27 20.23 26.20 -9.72
CA GLN A 27 20.72 24.86 -9.41
C GLN A 27 19.53 23.90 -9.39
N ILE A 28 19.51 22.93 -10.31
CA ILE A 28 18.41 21.99 -10.46
C ILE A 28 18.87 20.60 -10.01
N TYR A 29 18.13 20.05 -9.05
CA TYR A 29 18.35 18.75 -8.46
C TYR A 29 17.14 17.85 -8.66
N TYR A 30 17.35 16.55 -8.87
CA TYR A 30 16.29 15.55 -8.88
C TYR A 30 16.63 14.36 -7.98
N PHE A 31 15.61 13.75 -7.37
CA PHE A 31 15.77 12.55 -6.56
C PHE A 31 15.54 11.26 -7.33
N ASN A 32 14.59 11.28 -8.28
CA ASN A 32 14.28 10.15 -9.14
C ASN A 32 14.10 10.64 -10.58
N ILE A 33 14.37 9.78 -11.56
CA ILE A 33 14.26 10.14 -12.97
C ILE A 33 13.78 8.95 -13.81
N SER A 34 12.92 9.22 -14.80
CA SER A 34 12.46 8.21 -15.75
C SER A 34 13.54 7.82 -16.76
N ARG A 35 13.49 6.60 -17.31
CA ARG A 35 14.44 6.19 -18.37
C ARG A 35 14.39 7.12 -19.59
N PRO A 36 13.19 7.48 -20.13
CA PRO A 36 13.11 8.47 -21.20
C PRO A 36 13.68 9.84 -20.81
N ALA A 37 13.46 10.30 -19.58
CA ALA A 37 14.00 11.57 -19.10
C ALA A 37 15.54 11.56 -19.05
N LYS A 38 16.17 10.46 -18.63
CA LYS A 38 17.64 10.31 -18.67
C LYS A 38 18.17 10.49 -20.10
N PHE A 39 17.52 9.86 -21.07
CA PHE A 39 17.88 10.03 -22.48
C PHE A 39 17.73 11.49 -22.94
N MET A 40 16.61 12.13 -22.62
CA MET A 40 16.35 13.52 -23.03
C MET A 40 17.29 14.52 -22.34
N LEU A 41 17.71 14.28 -21.09
CA LEU A 41 18.70 15.11 -20.42
C LEU A 41 20.03 15.11 -21.17
N SER A 42 20.45 13.93 -21.65
CA SER A 42 21.64 13.77 -22.48
C SER A 42 21.47 14.46 -23.82
N PHE A 43 20.33 14.25 -24.48
CA PHE A 43 20.00 14.84 -25.78
C PHE A 43 20.04 16.37 -25.77
N PHE A 44 19.43 17.00 -24.75
CA PHE A 44 19.46 18.47 -24.58
C PHE A 44 20.75 19.00 -23.91
N LYS A 45 21.73 18.12 -23.61
CA LYS A 45 22.99 18.47 -22.91
C LYS A 45 22.77 19.21 -21.58
N LEU A 46 21.72 18.87 -20.85
CA LEU A 46 21.33 19.52 -19.59
C LEU A 46 22.03 18.94 -18.35
N SER A 47 22.82 17.87 -18.51
CA SER A 47 23.47 17.14 -17.41
C SER A 47 24.40 17.98 -16.53
N SER A 48 24.94 19.10 -17.06
CA SER A 48 25.76 20.02 -16.28
C SER A 48 24.95 20.88 -15.30
N ARG A 49 23.66 21.10 -15.58
CA ARG A 49 22.75 21.98 -14.83
C ARG A 49 21.73 21.21 -14.00
N VAL A 50 21.27 20.07 -14.49
CA VAL A 50 20.29 19.20 -13.85
C VAL A 50 21.02 17.99 -13.29
N LYS A 51 21.19 17.94 -11.97
CA LYS A 51 22.00 16.93 -11.29
C LYS A 51 21.14 16.01 -10.43
N GLU A 52 21.54 14.75 -10.36
CA GLU A 52 21.00 13.84 -9.36
C GLU A 52 21.41 14.30 -7.97
N PHE A 53 20.47 14.34 -7.03
CA PHE A 53 20.77 14.61 -5.63
C PHE A 53 21.00 13.29 -4.90
N LYS A 54 22.27 12.98 -4.63
CA LYS A 54 22.67 11.78 -3.90
C LYS A 54 22.89 12.11 -2.42
N PHE A 55 22.35 11.27 -1.56
CA PHE A 55 22.51 11.36 -0.11
C PHE A 55 22.40 9.97 0.51
N GLY A 56 23.14 9.74 1.59
CA GLY A 56 22.90 8.62 2.50
C GLY A 56 21.98 9.05 3.64
N LEU A 57 21.00 8.22 4.03
CA LEU A 57 20.13 8.53 5.17
C LEU A 57 20.92 8.75 6.48
N HIS A 58 22.07 8.07 6.62
CA HIS A 58 22.98 8.23 7.76
C HIS A 58 23.70 9.59 7.79
N GLU A 59 23.73 10.33 6.68
CA GLU A 59 24.34 11.65 6.57
C GLU A 59 23.38 12.76 7.00
N VAL A 60 22.07 12.48 7.00
CA VAL A 60 21.00 13.45 7.28
C VAL A 60 20.82 13.59 8.80
N LYS A 61 21.72 14.37 9.41
CA LYS A 61 21.79 14.58 10.86
C LYS A 61 21.72 16.05 11.24
N HIS A 62 21.13 16.32 12.39
CA HIS A 62 21.18 17.58 13.12
C HIS A 62 22.62 17.90 13.53
N GLU A 63 22.87 19.15 13.91
CA GLU A 63 24.17 19.60 14.44
C GLU A 63 24.54 18.88 15.75
N SER A 64 23.54 18.40 16.51
CA SER A 64 23.69 17.53 17.67
C SER A 64 24.07 16.08 17.33
N GLY A 65 24.09 15.70 16.04
CA GLY A 65 24.37 14.33 15.58
C GLY A 65 23.15 13.40 15.47
N GLU A 66 21.97 13.83 15.91
CA GLU A 66 20.71 13.08 15.80
C GLU A 66 20.19 13.05 14.36
N SER A 67 19.54 11.96 13.94
CA SER A 67 18.96 11.88 12.58
C SER A 67 17.72 12.76 12.44
N TYR A 68 17.53 13.42 11.29
CA TYR A 68 16.27 14.11 10.97
C TYR A 68 15.12 13.14 10.69
N ILE A 69 15.44 11.88 10.34
CA ILE A 69 14.47 10.92 9.80
C ILE A 69 13.43 10.48 10.85
N PRO A 70 13.79 10.15 12.10
CA PRO A 70 12.80 9.83 13.14
C PRO A 70 11.80 10.96 13.35
N LYS A 71 12.25 12.22 13.46
CA LYS A 71 11.33 13.37 13.60
C LYS A 71 10.37 13.49 12.41
N ALA A 72 10.88 13.34 11.20
CA ALA A 72 10.08 13.41 9.96
C ALA A 72 9.02 12.31 9.88
N ILE A 73 9.33 11.09 10.35
CA ILE A 73 8.44 9.93 10.28
C ILE A 73 7.48 9.88 11.46
N GLU A 74 7.94 10.16 12.68
CA GLU A 74 7.16 9.95 13.90
C GLU A 74 6.25 11.14 14.22
N ASN A 75 6.72 12.37 14.01
CA ASN A 75 5.94 13.56 14.36
C ASN A 75 5.28 14.20 13.14
N ASP A 76 6.08 14.51 12.12
CA ASP A 76 5.61 15.31 10.99
C ASP A 76 4.62 14.51 10.11
N LEU A 77 4.96 13.27 9.75
CA LEU A 77 4.10 12.41 8.96
C LEU A 77 2.78 12.07 9.66
N ILE A 78 2.80 11.83 10.97
CA ILE A 78 1.57 11.55 11.74
C ILE A 78 0.68 12.80 11.77
N GLY A 79 1.25 13.97 12.06
CA GLY A 79 0.54 15.25 12.07
C GLY A 79 -0.12 15.55 10.72
N ILE A 80 0.64 15.43 9.62
CA ILE A 80 0.12 15.63 8.26
C ILE A 80 -0.97 14.62 7.93
N CYS A 81 -0.83 13.35 8.34
CA CYS A 81 -1.87 12.35 8.11
C CYS A 81 -3.17 12.66 8.86
N ASN A 82 -3.08 13.22 10.07
CA ASN A 82 -4.26 13.67 10.83
C ASN A 82 -4.94 14.85 10.13
N ASP A 83 -4.15 15.80 9.63
CA ASP A 83 -4.66 16.94 8.86
C ASP A 83 -5.34 16.50 7.57
N ILE A 84 -4.75 15.56 6.84
CA ILE A 84 -5.36 14.98 5.64
C ILE A 84 -6.66 14.25 5.98
N GLU A 85 -6.69 13.49 7.08
CA GLU A 85 -7.91 12.83 7.52
C GLU A 85 -9.04 13.84 7.76
N ASN A 86 -8.77 14.87 8.56
CA ASN A 86 -9.78 15.85 8.99
C ASN A 86 -10.19 16.82 7.88
N LYS A 87 -9.23 17.30 7.08
CA LYS A 87 -9.45 18.32 6.04
C LYS A 87 -9.93 17.71 4.72
N ILE A 88 -9.53 16.47 4.40
CA ILE A 88 -9.77 15.85 3.08
C ILE A 88 -10.59 14.57 3.20
N LEU A 89 -10.11 13.55 3.90
CA LEU A 89 -10.70 12.20 3.82
C LEU A 89 -12.13 12.15 4.37
N ARG A 90 -12.34 12.69 5.59
CA ARG A 90 -13.66 12.72 6.23
C ARG A 90 -14.69 13.57 5.48
N LYS A 91 -14.22 14.57 4.74
CA LYS A 91 -15.08 15.49 3.96
C LYS A 91 -15.34 14.99 2.53
N ASN A 92 -14.65 13.94 2.08
CA ASN A 92 -14.75 13.45 0.72
C ASN A 92 -16.04 12.61 0.52
N SER A 93 -16.87 12.98 -0.44
CA SER A 93 -18.16 12.30 -0.69
C SER A 93 -17.99 10.86 -1.16
N PHE A 94 -17.00 10.58 -2.02
CA PHE A 94 -16.70 9.22 -2.46
C PHE A 94 -16.33 8.31 -1.27
N ILE A 95 -15.40 8.75 -0.41
CA ILE A 95 -14.96 7.96 0.75
C ILE A 95 -16.11 7.73 1.71
N ARG A 96 -16.96 8.74 1.96
CA ARG A 96 -18.13 8.61 2.82
C ARG A 96 -19.16 7.62 2.27
N GLU A 97 -19.50 7.73 0.98
CA GLU A 97 -20.43 6.80 0.33
C GLU A 97 -19.84 5.38 0.26
N PHE A 98 -18.55 5.23 -0.03
CA PHE A 98 -17.86 3.93 -0.01
C PHE A 98 -17.83 3.33 1.41
N GLY A 99 -17.60 4.17 2.43
CA GLY A 99 -17.66 3.80 3.84
C GLY A 99 -19.00 3.21 4.26
N SER A 100 -20.11 3.65 3.66
CA SER A 100 -21.46 3.12 3.94
C SER A 100 -21.66 1.66 3.50
N PHE A 101 -20.81 1.13 2.62
CA PHE A 101 -20.84 -0.28 2.24
C PHE A 101 -20.18 -1.20 3.28
N PHE A 102 -19.42 -0.60 4.19
CA PHE A 102 -18.58 -1.25 5.17
C PHE A 102 -18.71 -0.49 6.51
N ASP A 103 -17.62 -0.39 7.25
CA ASP A 103 -17.49 0.42 8.46
C ASP A 103 -16.74 1.71 8.11
N ALA A 104 -17.40 2.86 8.27
CA ALA A 104 -16.88 4.15 7.83
C ALA A 104 -15.53 4.50 8.48
N GLU A 105 -15.37 4.24 9.79
CA GLU A 105 -14.15 4.55 10.52
C GLU A 105 -12.99 3.64 10.09
N LYS A 106 -13.26 2.34 9.88
CA LYS A 106 -12.24 1.41 9.35
C LYS A 106 -11.83 1.77 7.92
N ILE A 107 -12.77 2.24 7.10
CA ILE A 107 -12.48 2.74 5.76
C ILE A 107 -11.61 4.00 5.82
N ILE A 108 -11.95 4.98 6.65
CA ILE A 108 -11.13 6.18 6.83
C ILE A 108 -9.71 5.81 7.27
N MET A 109 -9.57 4.91 8.24
CA MET A 109 -8.27 4.40 8.69
C MET A 109 -7.48 3.73 7.56
N TYR A 110 -8.14 2.94 6.71
CA TYR A 110 -7.52 2.34 5.51
C TYR A 110 -7.01 3.41 4.54
N PHE A 111 -7.85 4.41 4.21
CA PHE A 111 -7.47 5.50 3.31
C PHE A 111 -6.33 6.37 3.90
N ARG A 112 -6.34 6.62 5.21
CA ARG A 112 -5.25 7.29 5.92
C ARG A 112 -3.94 6.51 5.81
N LYS A 113 -3.96 5.19 6.01
CA LYS A 113 -2.78 4.33 5.84
C LYS A 113 -2.24 4.35 4.42
N MET A 114 -3.12 4.35 3.41
CA MET A 114 -2.71 4.46 2.01
C MET A 114 -2.11 5.83 1.68
N CYS A 115 -2.67 6.90 2.25
CA CYS A 115 -2.12 8.24 2.16
C CYS A 115 -0.74 8.34 2.79
N CYS A 116 -0.58 7.86 4.02
CA CYS A 116 0.69 7.84 4.76
C CYS A 116 1.82 7.27 3.90
N ARG A 117 1.61 6.08 3.31
CA ARG A 117 2.56 5.43 2.40
C ARG A 117 2.87 6.23 1.14
N LYS A 118 1.91 7.02 0.65
CA LYS A 118 2.08 7.82 -0.58
C LYS A 118 2.89 9.09 -0.32
N ILE A 119 2.78 9.68 0.87
CA ILE A 119 3.42 10.96 1.20
C ILE A 119 4.72 10.82 2.00
N GLU A 120 4.96 9.67 2.64
CA GLU A 120 6.15 9.39 3.44
C GLU A 120 7.45 9.78 2.72
N GLY A 121 7.65 9.29 1.49
CA GLY A 121 8.83 9.64 0.70
C GLY A 121 8.95 11.14 0.41
N VAL A 122 7.83 11.84 0.20
CA VAL A 122 7.83 13.29 -0.05
C VAL A 122 8.31 14.06 1.19
N ILE A 123 7.85 13.65 2.39
CA ILE A 123 8.21 14.29 3.67
C ILE A 123 9.68 14.03 4.01
N ILE A 124 10.16 12.79 3.80
CA ILE A 124 11.57 12.45 3.96
C ILE A 124 12.44 13.34 3.06
N LEU A 125 12.04 13.52 1.79
CA LEU A 125 12.78 14.35 0.86
C LEU A 125 12.73 15.85 1.24
N MET A 126 11.62 16.34 1.79
CA MET A 126 11.57 17.69 2.34
C MET A 126 12.58 17.87 3.49
N SER A 127 12.70 16.89 4.39
CA SER A 127 13.70 16.91 5.46
C SER A 127 15.14 16.90 4.92
N VAL A 128 15.40 16.11 3.87
CA VAL A 128 16.69 16.09 3.17
C VAL A 128 17.02 17.46 2.56
N ILE A 129 16.02 18.13 1.97
CA ILE A 129 16.18 19.48 1.40
C ILE A 129 16.53 20.49 2.51
N VAL A 130 15.84 20.44 3.66
CA VAL A 130 16.14 21.31 4.82
C VAL A 130 17.57 21.08 5.29
N TRP A 131 17.99 19.82 5.44
CA TRP A 131 19.35 19.47 5.82
C TRP A 131 20.39 20.01 4.82
N TYR A 132 20.16 19.81 3.53
CA TYR A 132 21.05 20.31 2.48
C TYR A 132 21.20 21.83 2.53
N ARG A 133 20.09 22.55 2.68
CA ARG A 133 20.08 24.02 2.79
C ARG A 133 20.95 24.49 3.95
N ARG A 134 20.83 23.87 5.12
CA ARG A 134 21.65 24.21 6.30
C ARG A 134 23.14 23.94 6.08
N LYS A 135 23.47 22.84 5.39
CA LYS A 135 24.88 22.45 5.14
C LYS A 135 25.56 23.32 4.08
N SER A 136 24.86 23.65 2.99
CA SER A 136 25.45 24.27 1.80
C SER A 136 25.29 25.80 1.74
N GLN A 137 24.43 26.41 2.55
CA GLN A 137 24.07 27.82 2.43
C GLN A 137 24.06 28.55 3.78
N LYS A 138 25.12 28.38 4.59
CA LYS A 138 25.23 28.97 5.94
C LYS A 138 24.99 30.49 5.99
N ASP A 139 25.26 31.22 4.89
CA ASP A 139 25.25 32.69 4.86
C ASP A 139 24.27 33.33 3.84
N GLN A 140 23.49 32.55 3.08
CA GLN A 140 22.55 33.09 2.08
C GLN A 140 21.17 32.41 2.10
N VAL A 141 20.11 33.20 2.23
CA VAL A 141 18.71 32.75 2.14
C VAL A 141 18.34 32.58 0.66
N VAL A 142 18.77 31.48 0.05
CA VAL A 142 18.33 31.12 -1.30
C VAL A 142 16.93 30.49 -1.22
N PRO A 143 15.92 30.98 -1.98
CA PRO A 143 14.61 30.35 -2.03
C PRO A 143 14.72 28.94 -2.60
N VAL A 144 14.14 27.98 -1.88
CA VAL A 144 14.09 26.58 -2.31
C VAL A 144 12.70 26.25 -2.82
N GLU A 145 12.63 25.75 -4.05
CA GLU A 145 11.41 25.26 -4.67
C GLU A 145 11.44 23.74 -4.76
N PHE A 146 10.40 23.07 -4.26
CA PHE A 146 10.27 21.61 -4.34
C PHE A 146 9.08 21.23 -5.21
N TYR A 147 9.36 20.58 -6.33
CA TYR A 147 8.38 20.18 -7.32
C TYR A 147 7.87 18.77 -7.03
N VAL A 148 6.57 18.66 -6.75
CA VAL A 148 5.88 17.42 -6.37
C VAL A 148 4.64 17.24 -7.24
N GLU A 149 4.36 16.00 -7.65
CA GLU A 149 3.14 15.68 -8.41
C GLU A 149 1.88 16.14 -7.68
N LYS A 150 0.98 16.79 -8.42
CA LYS A 150 -0.30 17.26 -7.88
C LYS A 150 -1.14 16.05 -7.47
N SER A 151 -1.52 16.01 -6.20
CA SER A 151 -2.40 14.98 -5.63
C SER A 151 -3.54 15.65 -4.85
N PRO A 152 -4.59 14.91 -4.44
CA PRO A 152 -5.63 15.45 -3.56
C PRO A 152 -5.08 16.03 -2.24
N PHE A 153 -3.89 15.59 -1.81
CA PHE A 153 -3.25 15.98 -0.55
C PHE A 153 -2.28 17.16 -0.71
N TYR A 154 -2.13 17.67 -1.94
CA TYR A 154 -1.13 18.68 -2.26
C TYR A 154 -1.27 19.97 -1.45
N SER A 155 -2.49 20.41 -1.14
CA SER A 155 -2.71 21.63 -0.34
C SER A 155 -2.14 21.49 1.07
N VAL A 156 -2.41 20.37 1.75
CA VAL A 156 -1.89 20.09 3.09
C VAL A 156 -0.37 19.99 3.06
N LEU A 157 0.20 19.27 2.09
CA LEU A 157 1.66 19.17 1.94
C LEU A 157 2.32 20.52 1.67
N LYS A 158 1.67 21.38 0.87
CA LYS A 158 2.17 22.73 0.54
C LYS A 158 2.15 23.63 1.77
N GLU A 159 1.06 23.62 2.54
CA GLU A 159 0.91 24.40 3.78
C GLU A 159 1.97 23.97 4.80
N PHE A 160 2.11 22.66 5.01
CA PHE A 160 3.10 22.09 5.93
C PHE A 160 4.53 22.45 5.53
N ALA A 161 4.91 22.23 4.26
CA ALA A 161 6.27 22.49 3.80
C ALA A 161 6.66 23.97 3.89
N LEU A 162 5.71 24.88 3.69
CA LEU A 162 5.97 26.31 3.82
C LEU A 162 6.11 26.73 5.28
N SER A 163 5.21 26.27 6.15
CA SER A 163 5.18 26.66 7.57
C SER A 163 6.33 26.04 8.38
N GLU A 164 6.56 24.73 8.25
CA GLU A 164 7.55 24.02 9.07
C GLU A 164 8.96 24.07 8.49
N TYR A 165 9.08 24.05 7.16
CA TYR A 165 10.37 23.91 6.49
C TYR A 165 10.79 25.13 5.65
N GLY A 166 9.90 26.12 5.47
CA GLY A 166 10.17 27.28 4.62
C GLY A 166 10.46 26.90 3.16
N ILE A 167 9.91 25.78 2.68
CA ILE A 167 10.07 25.27 1.32
C ILE A 167 8.85 25.66 0.48
N THR A 168 9.08 26.25 -0.69
CA THR A 168 7.98 26.54 -1.63
C THR A 168 7.68 25.30 -2.47
N VAL A 169 6.58 24.61 -2.17
CA VAL A 169 6.16 23.45 -2.96
C VAL A 169 5.45 23.90 -4.24
N ARG A 170 5.86 23.37 -5.38
CA ARG A 170 5.28 23.63 -6.71
C ARG A 170 4.63 22.37 -7.27
N PRO A 171 3.46 22.48 -7.93
CA PRO A 171 2.79 21.31 -8.46
C PRO A 171 3.41 20.86 -9.79
N LEU A 172 3.56 19.55 -9.96
CA LEU A 172 3.86 18.92 -11.24
C LEU A 172 2.61 18.24 -11.80
N LEU A 173 2.56 18.09 -13.12
CA LEU A 173 1.55 17.25 -13.77
C LEU A 173 1.72 15.80 -13.29
N PRO A 174 0.64 15.14 -12.80
CA PRO A 174 0.75 13.86 -12.12
C PRO A 174 0.78 12.67 -13.08
N PHE A 175 1.59 12.70 -14.16
CA PHE A 175 1.59 11.65 -15.18
C PHE A 175 1.95 10.28 -14.61
N LYS A 176 2.97 10.20 -13.74
CA LYS A 176 3.36 8.94 -13.10
C LYS A 176 2.25 8.47 -12.18
N THR A 177 1.71 9.36 -11.36
CA THR A 177 0.60 9.00 -10.48
C THR A 177 -0.63 8.53 -11.26
N ILE A 178 -0.98 9.12 -12.41
CA ILE A 178 -2.08 8.66 -13.27
C ILE A 178 -1.78 7.26 -13.81
N ALA A 179 -0.57 7.02 -14.34
CA ALA A 179 -0.16 5.72 -14.84
C ALA A 179 -0.19 4.65 -13.72
N ASP A 180 0.37 4.94 -12.56
CA ASP A 180 0.35 4.05 -11.38
C ASP A 180 -1.08 3.70 -10.97
N HIS A 181 -2.01 4.67 -10.98
CA HIS A 181 -3.42 4.41 -10.69
C HIS A 181 -4.08 3.53 -11.75
N PHE A 182 -3.82 3.79 -13.02
CA PHE A 182 -4.34 2.98 -14.12
C PHE A 182 -3.88 1.52 -14.01
N TYR A 183 -2.59 1.29 -13.79
CA TYR A 183 -2.04 -0.04 -13.55
C TYR A 183 -2.62 -0.69 -12.29
N LEU A 184 -2.82 0.07 -11.23
CA LEU A 184 -3.44 -0.45 -10.00
C LEU A 184 -4.89 -0.89 -10.24
N VAL A 185 -5.68 -0.10 -10.97
CA VAL A 185 -7.08 -0.45 -11.29
C VAL A 185 -7.14 -1.69 -12.18
N ILE A 186 -6.41 -1.69 -13.31
CA ILE A 186 -6.40 -2.82 -14.25
C ILE A 186 -5.83 -4.07 -13.59
N GLY A 187 -4.75 -3.94 -12.82
CA GLY A 187 -4.15 -5.05 -12.10
C GLY A 187 -5.13 -5.70 -11.12
N ASN A 188 -5.91 -4.92 -10.36
CA ASN A 188 -6.92 -5.48 -9.46
C ASN A 188 -8.05 -6.17 -10.23
N VAL A 189 -8.50 -5.61 -11.36
CA VAL A 189 -9.51 -6.24 -12.22
C VAL A 189 -8.99 -7.57 -12.79
N TYR A 190 -7.77 -7.57 -13.34
CA TYR A 190 -7.14 -8.77 -13.88
C TYR A 190 -7.00 -9.88 -12.83
N ILE A 191 -6.49 -9.55 -11.63
CA ILE A 191 -6.34 -10.52 -10.55
C ILE A 191 -7.70 -11.09 -10.15
N LEU A 192 -8.73 -10.25 -10.01
CA LEU A 192 -10.09 -10.69 -9.69
C LEU A 192 -10.64 -11.64 -10.75
N MET A 193 -10.53 -11.27 -12.03
CA MET A 193 -11.02 -12.10 -13.14
C MET A 193 -10.34 -13.46 -13.13
N ARG A 194 -9.00 -13.49 -12.99
CA ARG A 194 -8.22 -14.73 -12.92
C ARG A 194 -8.63 -15.60 -11.71
N ALA A 195 -8.81 -14.99 -10.54
CA ALA A 195 -9.23 -15.69 -9.33
C ALA A 195 -10.65 -16.28 -9.45
N SER A 196 -11.52 -15.65 -10.26
CA SER A 196 -12.91 -16.08 -10.44
C SER A 196 -13.10 -17.24 -11.42
N VAL A 197 -12.12 -17.55 -12.28
CA VAL A 197 -12.24 -18.62 -13.29
C VAL A 197 -12.47 -19.99 -12.66
N LYS A 198 -11.60 -20.44 -11.73
CA LYS A 198 -11.71 -21.78 -11.13
C LYS A 198 -13.01 -21.97 -10.33
N PRO A 199 -13.42 -21.05 -9.44
CA PRO A 199 -14.67 -21.20 -8.68
C PRO A 199 -15.90 -21.31 -9.59
N ILE A 200 -15.96 -20.49 -10.64
CA ILE A 200 -17.06 -20.49 -11.61
C ILE A 200 -17.12 -21.84 -12.35
N ILE A 201 -15.99 -22.32 -12.87
CA ILE A 201 -15.92 -23.63 -13.57
C ILE A 201 -16.37 -24.76 -12.63
N ARG A 202 -15.93 -24.76 -11.36
CA ARG A 202 -16.34 -25.77 -10.37
C ARG A 202 -17.83 -25.73 -10.09
N ALA A 203 -18.42 -24.55 -9.96
CA ALA A 203 -19.84 -24.40 -9.72
C ALA A 203 -20.67 -24.93 -10.91
N LEU A 204 -20.25 -24.64 -12.14
CA LEU A 204 -20.88 -25.17 -13.35
C LEU A 204 -20.77 -26.71 -13.42
N LYS A 205 -19.63 -27.28 -13.02
CA LYS A 205 -19.42 -28.74 -12.97
C LYS A 205 -20.25 -29.42 -11.86
N LYS A 206 -20.32 -28.83 -10.65
CA LYS A 206 -21.10 -29.38 -9.52
C LYS A 206 -22.62 -29.34 -9.77
N LYS A 207 -23.12 -28.39 -10.57
CA LYS A 207 -24.54 -28.36 -10.99
C LYS A 207 -24.97 -29.62 -11.78
N LYS A 208 -24.01 -30.42 -12.31
CA LYS A 208 -24.26 -31.71 -12.97
C LYS A 208 -24.17 -32.93 -12.05
N LYS A 209 -23.74 -32.78 -10.79
CA LYS A 209 -23.70 -33.86 -9.80
C LYS A 209 -24.32 -33.33 -8.50
N SER A 210 -25.65 -33.38 -8.39
CA SER A 210 -26.33 -33.18 -7.12
C SER A 210 -26.06 -34.39 -6.23
N GLY A 211 -25.10 -34.25 -5.32
CA GLY A 211 -24.75 -35.28 -4.35
C GLY A 211 -23.62 -34.82 -3.46
N HIS A 212 -23.98 -34.55 -2.20
CA HIS A 212 -23.13 -34.29 -1.04
C HIS A 212 -22.41 -32.93 -0.99
N GLN A 213 -23.02 -32.01 -0.25
CA GLN A 213 -22.28 -30.97 0.47
C GLN A 213 -21.66 -31.62 1.71
N SER A 214 -20.36 -31.41 1.88
CA SER A 214 -19.66 -31.69 3.13
C SER A 214 -20.37 -31.00 4.28
N GLU A 215 -20.54 -31.73 5.38
CA GLU A 215 -21.01 -31.21 6.66
C GLU A 215 -20.17 -29.98 7.04
N ASN A 216 -20.77 -28.80 6.98
CA ASN A 216 -20.28 -27.67 7.76
C ASN A 216 -20.45 -28.09 9.22
N SER A 217 -19.37 -28.35 9.94
CA SER A 217 -19.43 -28.50 11.39
C SER A 217 -20.05 -27.22 11.97
N ALA A 218 -21.18 -27.33 12.68
CA ALA A 218 -21.86 -26.18 13.26
C ALA A 218 -20.99 -25.40 14.26
N THR A 219 -19.93 -26.02 14.76
CA THR A 219 -19.04 -25.45 15.77
C THR A 219 -18.08 -24.42 15.15
N PRO A 220 -17.98 -23.21 15.71
CA PRO A 220 -17.02 -22.19 15.29
C PRO A 220 -15.57 -22.69 15.39
N MET A 221 -14.74 -22.27 14.45
CA MET A 221 -13.31 -22.55 14.42
C MET A 221 -12.50 -21.37 14.96
N ILE A 222 -11.50 -21.66 15.78
CA ILE A 222 -10.49 -20.67 16.18
C ILE A 222 -9.32 -20.80 15.21
N ALA A 223 -9.06 -19.73 14.47
CA ALA A 223 -7.97 -19.68 13.50
C ALA A 223 -6.76 -18.91 14.05
N ASN A 224 -5.57 -19.44 13.78
CA ASN A 224 -4.30 -18.83 14.15
C ASN A 224 -3.36 -18.73 12.94
N LEU A 225 -2.85 -17.53 12.68
CA LEU A 225 -1.82 -17.32 11.68
C LEU A 225 -0.46 -17.74 12.27
N TYR A 226 0.20 -18.70 11.64
CA TYR A 226 1.56 -19.06 12.02
C TYR A 226 2.57 -18.11 11.37
N THR A 227 3.29 -17.35 12.19
CA THR A 227 4.31 -16.38 11.75
C THR A 227 5.71 -16.63 12.30
N LEU A 228 5.90 -17.66 13.14
CA LEU A 228 7.12 -17.86 13.92
C LEU A 228 8.14 -18.74 13.19
N ASN A 229 9.41 -18.66 13.60
CA ASN A 229 10.50 -19.43 13.01
C ASN A 229 10.73 -20.78 13.71
N GLY A 230 10.14 -20.99 14.89
CA GLY A 230 10.17 -22.26 15.61
C GLY A 230 8.85 -22.99 15.45
N PHE A 231 8.87 -24.31 15.60
CA PHE A 231 7.66 -25.12 15.64
C PHE A 231 7.78 -26.15 16.76
N THR A 232 7.20 -25.84 17.92
CA THR A 232 7.14 -26.79 19.03
C THR A 232 5.83 -26.72 19.79
N PHE A 233 5.36 -27.89 20.20
CA PHE A 233 4.26 -28.08 21.14
C PHE A 233 4.74 -28.49 22.54
N ASP A 234 6.05 -28.39 22.79
CA ASP A 234 6.65 -28.66 24.08
C ASP A 234 6.54 -27.42 24.97
N LEU A 235 5.79 -27.53 26.07
CA LEU A 235 5.60 -26.45 27.05
C LEU A 235 6.87 -26.18 27.87
N THR A 236 7.85 -27.08 27.87
CA THR A 236 9.15 -26.86 28.54
C THR A 236 10.08 -25.95 27.72
N LYS A 237 9.72 -25.71 26.45
CA LYS A 237 10.39 -24.76 25.54
C LYS A 237 9.45 -23.60 25.24
N ARG A 238 9.95 -22.55 24.58
CA ARG A 238 9.09 -21.49 24.02
C ARG A 238 8.17 -22.12 22.98
N CYS A 239 6.95 -22.46 23.38
CA CYS A 239 5.92 -23.00 22.52
C CYS A 239 5.38 -21.90 21.59
N ASP A 240 5.19 -22.25 20.31
CA ASP A 240 4.61 -21.37 19.29
C ASP A 240 3.07 -21.37 19.32
N PHE A 241 2.51 -22.28 20.11
CA PHE A 241 1.08 -22.55 20.24
C PHE A 241 0.65 -22.70 21.72
N PRO A 242 1.10 -21.82 22.64
CA PRO A 242 0.91 -22.03 24.07
C PRO A 242 -0.58 -22.12 24.44
N TRP A 243 -1.45 -21.40 23.72
CA TRP A 243 -2.91 -21.40 23.94
C TRP A 243 -3.58 -22.70 23.48
N LEU A 244 -3.04 -23.35 22.43
CA LEU A 244 -3.55 -24.63 21.93
C LEU A 244 -3.24 -25.79 22.88
N LEU A 245 -2.29 -25.60 23.79
CA LEU A 245 -1.86 -26.61 24.77
C LEU A 245 -2.39 -26.34 26.18
N THR A 246 -2.85 -25.12 26.45
CA THR A 246 -3.33 -24.70 27.78
C THR A 246 -4.85 -24.55 27.85
N ALA A 247 -5.53 -24.50 26.71
CA ALA A 247 -6.99 -24.45 26.65
C ALA A 247 -7.55 -25.84 26.30
N ASP A 248 -8.63 -26.26 26.98
CA ASP A 248 -9.37 -27.49 26.70
C ASP A 248 -10.21 -27.39 25.41
N ILE A 249 -9.60 -26.88 24.34
CA ILE A 249 -10.25 -26.66 23.05
C ILE A 249 -9.99 -27.88 22.18
N PRO A 250 -11.04 -28.58 21.69
CA PRO A 250 -10.86 -29.74 20.82
C PRO A 250 -10.06 -29.38 19.55
N GLY A 251 -9.05 -30.19 19.20
CA GLY A 251 -8.21 -30.00 18.02
C GLY A 251 -8.99 -29.73 16.73
N GLY A 252 -10.13 -30.41 16.55
CA GLY A 252 -10.99 -30.23 15.37
C GLY A 252 -11.61 -28.83 15.22
N GLN A 253 -11.62 -28.02 16.28
CA GLN A 253 -12.07 -26.62 16.28
C GLN A 253 -10.93 -25.64 15.99
N LEU A 254 -9.71 -26.12 15.72
CA LEU A 254 -8.51 -25.30 15.61
C LEU A 254 -8.01 -25.31 14.16
N LEU A 255 -7.77 -24.12 13.60
CA LEU A 255 -7.17 -23.93 12.28
C LEU A 255 -5.85 -23.17 12.39
N THR A 256 -4.73 -23.81 12.06
CA THR A 256 -3.47 -23.10 11.85
C THR A 256 -3.29 -22.80 10.37
N PHE A 257 -3.13 -21.53 10.00
CA PHE A 257 -2.91 -21.16 8.59
C PHE A 257 -1.57 -20.45 8.37
N PHE A 258 -1.04 -20.60 7.15
CA PHE A 258 0.29 -20.12 6.76
C PHE A 258 0.22 -19.07 5.65
N GLU A 259 0.80 -17.88 5.87
CA GLU A 259 0.85 -16.78 4.89
C GLU A 259 2.27 -16.31 4.54
N ARG A 260 3.31 -16.83 5.20
CA ARG A 260 4.69 -16.39 4.99
C ARG A 260 5.42 -17.31 4.02
N ALA A 261 5.72 -16.82 2.81
CA ALA A 261 6.45 -17.60 1.81
C ALA A 261 7.93 -17.84 2.18
N ASP A 262 8.48 -17.02 3.07
CA ASP A 262 9.88 -17.06 3.48
C ASP A 262 10.18 -18.11 4.56
N VAL A 263 9.18 -18.51 5.34
CA VAL A 263 9.28 -19.54 6.40
C VAL A 263 8.88 -20.91 5.84
N PRO A 264 9.71 -21.96 5.95
CA PRO A 264 9.36 -23.28 5.44
C PRO A 264 8.26 -23.94 6.28
N VAL A 265 7.43 -24.76 5.64
CA VAL A 265 6.45 -25.62 6.31
C VAL A 265 6.72 -27.06 5.89
N THR A 266 7.25 -27.85 6.81
CA THR A 266 7.70 -29.23 6.53
C THR A 266 6.56 -30.25 6.72
N GLY A 267 6.73 -31.46 6.17
CA GLY A 267 5.80 -32.58 6.41
C GLY A 267 5.67 -32.91 7.90
N GLU A 268 6.78 -32.89 8.63
CA GLU A 268 6.80 -33.13 10.09
C GLU A 268 5.89 -32.15 10.85
N MET A 269 5.87 -30.87 10.44
CA MET A 269 4.98 -29.87 11.04
C MET A 269 3.51 -30.20 10.78
N VAL A 270 3.19 -30.56 9.54
CA VAL A 270 1.83 -30.94 9.13
C VAL A 270 1.36 -32.19 9.90
N ASP A 271 2.21 -33.21 10.00
CA ASP A 271 1.92 -34.44 10.73
C ASP A 271 1.76 -34.19 12.23
N ALA A 272 2.58 -33.34 12.83
CA ALA A 272 2.47 -32.98 14.24
C ALA A 272 1.16 -32.25 14.57
N MET A 273 0.65 -31.40 13.67
CA MET A 273 -0.69 -30.80 13.80
C MET A 273 -1.79 -31.83 13.58
N ARG A 274 -1.67 -32.68 12.56
CA ARG A 274 -2.63 -33.74 12.23
C ARG A 274 -2.81 -34.72 13.39
N LYS A 275 -1.73 -35.14 14.04
CA LYS A 275 -1.75 -36.00 15.24
C LYS A 275 -2.50 -35.38 16.42
N ARG A 276 -2.58 -34.05 16.51
CA ARG A 276 -3.35 -33.32 17.52
C ARG A 276 -4.77 -32.96 17.06
N GLY A 277 -5.19 -33.44 15.89
CA GLY A 277 -6.48 -33.11 15.29
C GLY A 277 -6.61 -31.66 14.79
N ILE A 278 -5.51 -30.89 14.76
CA ILE A 278 -5.50 -29.49 14.35
C ILE A 278 -5.55 -29.40 12.83
N ARG A 279 -6.55 -28.70 12.29
CA ARG A 279 -6.66 -28.42 10.86
C ARG A 279 -5.58 -27.42 10.46
N ASN A 280 -5.02 -27.59 9.27
CA ASN A 280 -3.99 -26.69 8.77
C ASN A 280 -4.14 -26.41 7.28
N MET A 281 -3.74 -25.21 6.83
CA MET A 281 -3.74 -24.85 5.41
C MET A 281 -2.81 -23.66 5.09
N ALA A 282 -2.34 -23.61 3.85
CA ALA A 282 -1.61 -22.47 3.31
C ALA A 282 -2.57 -21.48 2.66
N ARG A 283 -2.38 -20.17 2.88
CA ARG A 283 -3.13 -19.13 2.14
C ARG A 283 -2.44 -18.68 0.86
N LEU A 284 -1.17 -19.05 0.69
CA LEU A 284 -0.42 -18.84 -0.55
C LEU A 284 0.30 -20.11 -0.97
N LYS A 285 0.65 -20.19 -2.26
CA LYS A 285 1.54 -21.22 -2.78
C LYS A 285 3.00 -20.78 -2.56
N SER A 286 3.81 -21.63 -1.93
CA SER A 286 5.26 -21.45 -1.79
C SER A 286 5.97 -22.75 -2.12
N GLU A 287 7.15 -22.67 -2.72
CA GLU A 287 8.03 -23.82 -2.95
C GLU A 287 8.63 -24.36 -1.64
N LYS A 288 8.66 -23.53 -0.59
CA LYS A 288 9.13 -23.92 0.74
C LYS A 288 8.08 -24.67 1.57
N PHE A 289 6.87 -24.85 1.03
CA PHE A 289 5.81 -25.58 1.70
C PHE A 289 5.77 -27.02 1.18
N THR A 290 5.62 -27.98 2.09
CA THR A 290 5.34 -29.36 1.74
C THR A 290 4.09 -29.48 0.86
N SER A 291 4.11 -30.43 -0.07
CA SER A 291 2.97 -30.74 -0.95
C SER A 291 1.75 -31.26 -0.20
N GLU A 292 1.94 -31.76 1.02
CA GLU A 292 0.87 -32.23 1.90
C GLU A 292 0.02 -31.09 2.49
N LEU A 293 0.52 -29.86 2.50
CA LEU A 293 -0.21 -28.73 3.06
C LEU A 293 -1.29 -28.28 2.07
N PRO A 294 -2.58 -28.40 2.40
CA PRO A 294 -3.64 -27.96 1.51
C PRO A 294 -3.57 -26.44 1.33
N ILE A 295 -3.72 -25.98 0.09
CA ILE A 295 -3.72 -24.56 -0.25
C ILE A 295 -5.17 -24.09 -0.31
N TYR A 296 -5.47 -23.00 0.40
CA TYR A 296 -6.72 -22.30 0.33
C TYR A 296 -7.02 -21.87 -1.10
N GLU A 297 -8.21 -22.20 -1.57
CA GLU A 297 -8.71 -21.77 -2.87
C GLU A 297 -9.98 -20.97 -2.68
N VAL A 298 -10.03 -19.81 -3.33
CA VAL A 298 -11.20 -18.93 -3.31
C VAL A 298 -12.47 -19.65 -3.76
N THR A 299 -13.61 -19.27 -3.20
CA THR A 299 -14.91 -19.85 -3.55
C THR A 299 -15.76 -18.88 -4.37
N LEU A 300 -17.01 -19.28 -4.66
CA LEU A 300 -17.98 -18.37 -5.26
C LEU A 300 -18.36 -17.21 -4.32
N ILE A 301 -18.19 -17.35 -3.00
CA ILE A 301 -18.46 -16.30 -2.03
C ILE A 301 -17.52 -15.12 -2.27
N TYR A 302 -16.21 -15.38 -2.46
CA TYR A 302 -15.25 -14.37 -2.90
C TYR A 302 -15.73 -13.62 -4.16
N CYS A 303 -16.07 -14.37 -5.21
CA CYS A 303 -16.46 -13.79 -6.49
C CYS A 303 -17.69 -12.88 -6.33
N ARG A 304 -18.75 -13.39 -5.70
CA ARG A 304 -20.00 -12.64 -5.46
C ARG A 304 -19.75 -11.37 -4.65
N THR A 305 -18.96 -11.48 -3.59
CA THR A 305 -18.65 -10.36 -2.69
C THR A 305 -17.83 -9.29 -3.42
N ALA A 306 -16.79 -9.70 -4.15
CA ALA A 306 -15.92 -8.80 -4.89
C ALA A 306 -16.69 -8.07 -6.01
N PHE A 307 -17.45 -8.78 -6.84
CA PHE A 307 -18.24 -8.18 -7.90
C PHE A 307 -19.33 -7.24 -7.34
N LYS A 308 -20.02 -7.62 -6.27
CA LYS A 308 -21.05 -6.77 -5.61
C LYS A 308 -20.47 -5.42 -5.19
N TYR A 309 -19.33 -5.40 -4.52
CA TYR A 309 -18.76 -4.13 -4.05
C TYR A 309 -18.02 -3.36 -5.15
N MET A 310 -17.45 -4.07 -6.12
CA MET A 310 -16.81 -3.46 -7.29
C MET A 310 -17.83 -2.70 -8.14
N THR A 311 -18.99 -3.28 -8.46
CA THR A 311 -20.03 -2.60 -9.24
C THR A 311 -20.58 -1.38 -8.51
N LYS A 312 -20.85 -1.51 -7.21
CA LYS A 312 -21.24 -0.37 -6.36
C LYS A 312 -20.21 0.75 -6.38
N THR A 313 -18.92 0.41 -6.28
CA THR A 313 -17.83 1.41 -6.27
C THR A 313 -17.65 2.08 -7.62
N ILE A 314 -17.77 1.33 -8.73
CA ILE A 314 -17.74 1.91 -10.08
C ILE A 314 -18.91 2.88 -10.25
N ALA A 315 -20.12 2.49 -9.82
CA ALA A 315 -21.28 3.38 -9.87
C ALA A 315 -21.07 4.67 -9.06
N LEU A 316 -20.43 4.59 -7.88
CA LEU A 316 -20.04 5.78 -7.11
C LEU A 316 -19.07 6.68 -7.87
N VAL A 317 -18.06 6.12 -8.54
CA VAL A 317 -17.12 6.92 -9.36
C VAL A 317 -17.85 7.59 -10.51
N LEU A 318 -18.73 6.88 -11.22
CA LEU A 318 -19.53 7.45 -12.31
C LEU A 318 -20.41 8.60 -11.81
N LYS A 319 -21.04 8.46 -10.64
CA LYS A 319 -21.83 9.51 -9.98
C LYS A 319 -20.97 10.73 -9.61
N GLU A 320 -19.75 10.53 -9.14
CA GLU A 320 -18.81 11.62 -8.82
C GLU A 320 -18.29 12.32 -10.08
N LEU A 321 -18.04 11.59 -11.16
CA LEU A 321 -17.68 12.15 -12.46
C LEU A 321 -18.81 12.99 -13.04
N ALA A 322 -20.06 12.52 -12.95
CA ALA A 322 -21.25 13.29 -13.35
C ALA A 322 -21.40 14.61 -12.55
N LYS A 323 -20.89 14.66 -11.32
CA LYS A 323 -20.83 15.88 -10.48
C LYS A 323 -19.58 16.75 -10.73
N LEU A 324 -18.78 16.44 -11.76
CA LEU A 324 -17.51 17.12 -12.07
C LEU A 324 -16.51 17.09 -10.91
N ARG A 325 -16.47 15.98 -10.16
CA ARG A 325 -15.51 15.74 -9.06
C ARG A 325 -14.50 14.65 -9.45
N PRO A 326 -13.58 14.93 -10.39
CA PRO A 326 -12.66 13.91 -10.91
C PRO A 326 -11.62 13.45 -9.88
N THR A 327 -11.43 14.22 -8.79
CA THR A 327 -10.52 13.84 -7.69
C THR A 327 -10.90 12.52 -7.03
N SER A 328 -12.18 12.13 -7.10
CA SER A 328 -12.69 10.85 -6.60
C SER A 328 -12.07 9.64 -7.32
N PHE A 329 -11.61 9.79 -8.56
CA PHE A 329 -10.96 8.73 -9.32
C PHE A 329 -9.62 8.27 -8.71
N VAL A 330 -8.93 9.18 -8.00
CA VAL A 330 -7.67 8.86 -7.30
C VAL A 330 -7.89 7.79 -6.22
N TYR A 331 -9.09 7.74 -5.62
CA TYR A 331 -9.40 6.76 -4.57
C TYR A 331 -9.83 5.40 -5.12
N LEU A 332 -10.16 5.29 -6.41
CA LEU A 332 -10.69 4.07 -7.01
C LEU A 332 -9.71 2.90 -6.91
N GLY A 333 -8.43 3.12 -7.24
CA GLY A 333 -7.43 2.05 -7.16
C GLY A 333 -7.27 1.49 -5.75
N TRP A 334 -7.37 2.34 -4.72
CA TRP A 334 -7.33 1.92 -3.32
C TRP A 334 -8.62 1.21 -2.91
N ALA A 335 -9.79 1.71 -3.30
CA ALA A 335 -11.07 1.05 -3.04
C ALA A 335 -11.13 -0.35 -3.67
N MET A 336 -10.65 -0.52 -4.90
CA MET A 336 -10.58 -1.83 -5.57
C MET A 336 -9.66 -2.80 -4.85
N ARG A 337 -8.49 -2.32 -4.40
CA ARG A 337 -7.58 -3.12 -3.58
C ARG A 337 -8.24 -3.55 -2.26
N PHE A 338 -8.93 -2.63 -1.58
CA PHE A 338 -9.68 -2.93 -0.36
C PHE A 338 -10.72 -4.01 -0.61
N ILE A 339 -11.58 -3.84 -1.63
CA ILE A 339 -12.63 -4.82 -1.97
C ILE A 339 -12.03 -6.20 -2.22
N ARG A 340 -10.92 -6.29 -2.95
CA ARG A 340 -10.26 -7.56 -3.25
C ARG A 340 -9.77 -8.25 -1.99
N THR A 341 -9.09 -7.52 -1.11
CA THR A 341 -8.59 -8.06 0.15
C THR A 341 -9.74 -8.42 1.09
N TYR A 342 -10.70 -7.51 1.29
CA TYR A 342 -11.89 -7.75 2.11
C TYR A 342 -12.64 -9.00 1.64
N SER A 343 -12.89 -9.14 0.34
CA SER A 343 -13.63 -10.29 -0.20
C SER A 343 -12.87 -11.60 -0.02
N LEU A 344 -11.53 -11.56 -0.10
CA LEU A 344 -10.67 -12.72 0.12
C LEU A 344 -10.69 -13.16 1.59
N GLU A 345 -10.60 -12.20 2.50
CA GLU A 345 -10.74 -12.46 3.94
C GLU A 345 -12.13 -12.99 4.26
N TYR A 346 -13.19 -12.30 3.81
CA TYR A 346 -14.57 -12.69 4.04
C TYR A 346 -14.86 -14.11 3.55
N ASP A 347 -14.40 -14.46 2.35
CA ASP A 347 -14.50 -15.82 1.81
C ASP A 347 -13.78 -16.85 2.68
N PHE A 348 -12.58 -16.51 3.17
CA PHE A 348 -11.78 -17.40 4.02
C PHE A 348 -12.45 -17.66 5.37
N TYR A 349 -12.91 -16.62 6.06
CA TYR A 349 -13.57 -16.74 7.37
C TYR A 349 -14.88 -17.54 7.24
N ILE A 350 -15.73 -17.20 6.27
CA ILE A 350 -17.02 -17.88 6.08
C ILE A 350 -16.84 -19.34 5.66
N THR A 351 -15.90 -19.64 4.74
CA THR A 351 -15.71 -21.02 4.25
C THR A 351 -15.14 -21.95 5.32
N ASN A 352 -14.46 -21.40 6.32
CA ASN A 352 -13.85 -22.18 7.40
C ASN A 352 -14.60 -22.06 8.74
N ASN A 353 -15.78 -21.40 8.77
CA ASN A 353 -16.59 -21.19 9.96
C ASN A 353 -15.81 -20.53 11.13
N ILE A 354 -15.00 -19.52 10.82
CA ILE A 354 -14.16 -18.77 11.78
C ILE A 354 -14.89 -17.52 12.27
#